data_AF-A0A1B3WTC4-F1
#
_entry.id   AF-A0A1B3WTC4-F1
#
_cell.length_a   1.000
_cell.length_b   1.000
_cell.length_c   1.000
_cell.angle_alpha   90.00
_cell.angle_beta   90.00
_cell.angle_gamma   90.00
#
_symmetry.space_group_name_H-M   'P 1'
#
loop_
_entity.id
_entity.type
_entity.pdbx_description
1 polymer ?
#
loop_
_entity_poly.entity_id
_entity_poly.type
_entity_poly.pdbx_seq_one_letter_code
_entity_poly.pdbx_strand_id
1 'polypeptide(L)'
;MKNMNRAFRKSIVLASLMTVLLLMIAVPSFAQSTSSRFERPRTKYLGDVRATMKRIQELPGIMDNLLCENDPDGYIVERQRLATEIENLKWLLVQMDIKNTLDLQSIQGAVNFYASCGEGKFATGIADREANKLRRILIRYGLQ
;
A
#
# COMPACT_ATOMS: atom_id res chain seq x y z
N MET A 1 -62.06 2.59 32.04
CA MET A 1 -61.14 3.74 31.85
C MET A 1 -59.66 3.33 31.90
N LYS A 2 -59.17 2.44 31.02
CA LYS A 2 -57.73 2.06 31.00
C LYS A 2 -57.09 2.05 29.60
N ASN A 3 -57.88 2.10 28.54
CA ASN A 3 -57.38 2.03 27.16
C ASN A 3 -57.17 3.39 26.47
N MET A 4 -57.76 4.48 26.99
CA MET A 4 -57.65 5.81 26.36
C MET A 4 -56.27 6.47 26.54
N ASN A 5 -55.52 6.08 27.59
CA ASN A 5 -54.19 6.64 27.88
C ASN A 5 -53.04 6.05 27.05
N ARG A 6 -53.26 4.90 26.37
CA ARG A 6 -52.24 4.29 25.50
C ARG A 6 -52.22 4.89 24.10
N ALA A 7 -53.38 5.25 23.55
CA ALA A 7 -53.48 5.85 22.22
C ALA A 7 -52.90 7.28 22.21
N PHE A 8 -53.20 8.08 23.22
CA PHE A 8 -52.67 9.45 23.36
C PHE A 8 -51.15 9.49 23.52
N ARG A 9 -50.57 8.55 24.29
CA ARG A 9 -49.09 8.45 24.45
C ARG A 9 -48.37 8.07 23.16
N LYS A 10 -49.00 7.27 22.28
CA LYS A 10 -48.39 6.88 20.99
C LYS A 10 -48.37 8.05 19.99
N SER A 11 -49.42 8.87 19.94
CA SER A 11 -49.46 10.04 19.05
C SER A 11 -48.44 11.12 19.42
N ILE A 12 -48.18 11.32 20.72
CA ILE A 12 -47.18 12.31 21.19
C ILE A 12 -45.75 11.87 20.84
N VAL A 13 -45.44 10.57 20.98
CA VAL A 13 -44.12 10.03 20.64
C VAL A 13 -43.86 10.06 19.13
N LEU A 14 -44.87 9.77 18.31
CA LEU A 14 -44.76 9.83 16.85
C LEU A 14 -44.60 11.27 16.33
N ALA A 15 -45.30 12.24 16.92
CA ALA A 15 -45.16 13.66 16.55
C ALA A 15 -43.78 14.23 16.93
N SER A 16 -43.20 13.78 18.06
CA SER A 16 -41.86 14.15 18.52
C SER A 16 -40.74 13.57 17.64
N LEU A 17 -40.87 12.33 17.18
CA LEU A 17 -39.88 11.72 16.27
C LEU A 17 -39.84 12.38 14.89
N MET A 18 -40.98 12.86 14.39
CA MET A 18 -41.05 13.52 13.08
C MET A 18 -40.45 14.94 13.10
N THR A 19 -40.57 15.68 14.21
CA THR A 19 -39.95 17.01 14.32
C THR A 19 -38.42 16.93 14.45
N VAL A 20 -37.88 15.90 15.11
CA VAL A 20 -36.43 15.67 15.17
C VAL A 20 -35.84 15.30 13.80
N LEU A 21 -36.59 14.55 12.97
CA LEU A 21 -36.12 14.15 11.64
C LEU A 21 -36.09 15.32 10.64
N LEU A 22 -37.02 16.28 10.76
CA LEU A 22 -37.10 17.46 9.89
C LEU A 22 -36.04 18.54 10.21
N LEU A 23 -35.51 18.58 11.44
CA LEU A 23 -34.46 19.52 11.84
C LEU A 23 -33.05 19.12 11.32
N MET A 24 -32.86 17.88 10.87
CA MET A 24 -31.57 17.40 10.35
C MET A 24 -31.29 17.76 8.88
N ILE A 25 -32.24 18.36 8.16
CA ILE A 25 -32.11 18.65 6.71
C ILE A 25 -31.63 20.09 6.45
N ALA A 26 -31.62 20.96 7.46
CA ALA A 26 -31.18 22.35 7.32
C ALA A 26 -29.71 22.53 7.68
N VAL A 27 -28.80 21.90 6.93
CA VAL A 27 -27.40 22.33 6.91
C VAL A 27 -27.24 23.29 5.73
N PRO A 28 -26.98 24.58 5.96
CA PRO A 28 -26.74 25.51 4.86
C PRO A 28 -25.42 25.12 4.18
N SER A 29 -25.51 24.77 2.90
CA SER A 29 -24.41 24.46 2.00
C SER A 29 -23.49 25.67 1.80
N PHE A 30 -22.60 25.91 2.76
CA PHE A 30 -21.48 26.84 2.61
C PHE A 30 -20.17 26.08 2.84
N ALA A 31 -19.65 25.53 1.76
CA ALA A 31 -18.21 25.29 1.63
C ALA A 31 -17.85 25.30 0.14
N GLN A 32 -17.54 26.49 -0.36
CA GLN A 32 -16.58 26.62 -1.46
C GLN A 32 -15.29 25.92 -1.02
N SER A 33 -15.02 24.74 -1.55
CA SER A 33 -13.66 24.22 -1.59
C SER A 33 -13.17 24.32 -3.02
N THR A 34 -12.60 25.47 -3.35
CA THR A 34 -11.55 25.52 -4.36
C THR A 34 -10.40 24.71 -3.80
N SER A 35 -10.42 23.38 -3.97
CA SER A 35 -9.21 22.60 -3.78
C SER A 35 -8.28 23.03 -4.91
N SER A 36 -7.43 24.04 -4.64
CA SER A 36 -6.15 24.09 -5.32
C SER A 36 -5.47 22.78 -4.97
N ARG A 37 -5.64 21.78 -5.83
CA ARG A 37 -4.96 20.50 -5.73
C ARG A 37 -3.49 20.87 -5.83
N PHE A 38 -2.85 21.08 -4.68
CA PHE A 38 -1.40 21.03 -4.59
C PHE A 38 -1.08 19.57 -4.87
N GLU A 39 -1.04 19.24 -6.16
CA GLU A 39 -0.60 17.95 -6.65
C GLU A 39 0.86 17.88 -6.25
N ARG A 40 1.12 17.23 -5.11
CA ARG A 40 2.49 17.02 -4.62
C ARG A 40 3.28 16.48 -5.80
N PRO A 41 4.44 17.07 -6.14
CA PRO A 41 5.22 16.58 -7.26
C PRO A 41 5.47 15.09 -7.05
N ARG A 42 5.05 14.25 -8.01
CA ARG A 42 5.33 12.79 -7.99
C ARG A 42 6.83 12.53 -7.83
N THR A 43 7.67 13.50 -8.17
CA THR A 43 9.12 13.48 -8.01
C THR A 43 9.59 13.44 -6.56
N LYS A 44 8.77 13.83 -5.56
CA LYS A 44 9.17 13.85 -4.14
C LYS A 44 9.74 12.51 -3.67
N TYR A 45 9.12 11.41 -4.09
CA TYR A 45 9.48 10.05 -3.66
C TYR A 45 10.27 9.28 -4.74
N LEU A 46 10.63 9.92 -5.86
CA LEU A 46 11.30 9.24 -6.97
C LEU A 46 12.67 8.67 -6.56
N GLY A 47 13.43 9.41 -5.76
CA GLY A 47 14.68 8.94 -5.18
C GLY A 47 14.49 7.70 -4.31
N ASP A 48 13.50 7.74 -3.42
CA ASP A 48 13.18 6.64 -2.51
C ASP A 48 12.69 5.40 -3.26
N VAL A 49 11.88 5.55 -4.32
CA VAL A 49 11.44 4.45 -5.18
C VAL A 49 12.63 3.76 -5.83
N ARG A 50 13.57 4.53 -6.39
CA ARG A 50 14.78 3.99 -7.04
C ARG A 50 15.69 3.29 -6.04
N ALA A 51 15.92 3.91 -4.88
CA ALA A 51 16.75 3.35 -3.83
C ALA A 51 16.14 2.06 -3.27
N THR A 52 14.84 2.04 -3.02
CA THR A 52 14.10 0.87 -2.53
C THR A 52 14.15 -0.27 -3.53
N MET A 53 13.90 -0.01 -4.82
CA MET A 53 14.01 -1.05 -5.85
C MET A 53 15.43 -1.60 -5.95
N LYS A 54 16.46 -0.75 -5.87
CA LYS A 54 17.85 -1.19 -5.86
C LYS A 54 18.13 -2.14 -4.68
N ARG A 55 17.66 -1.81 -3.47
CA ARG A 55 17.79 -2.70 -2.31
C ARG A 55 17.09 -4.04 -2.54
N ILE A 56 15.88 -4.03 -3.12
CA ILE A 56 15.17 -5.27 -3.49
C ILE A 56 15.98 -6.13 -4.48
N GLN A 57 16.71 -5.51 -5.43
CA GLN A 57 17.56 -6.25 -6.39
C GLN A 57 18.80 -6.86 -5.74
N GLU A 58 19.38 -6.19 -4.75
CA GLU A 58 20.62 -6.64 -4.10
C GLU A 58 20.39 -7.77 -3.09
N LEU A 59 19.25 -7.75 -2.38
CA LEU A 59 18.93 -8.68 -1.29
C LEU A 59 19.00 -10.17 -1.68
N PRO A 60 18.47 -10.62 -2.83
CA PRO A 60 18.63 -12.00 -3.28
C PRO A 60 20.08 -12.49 -3.34
N GLY A 61 21.00 -11.65 -3.82
CA GLY A 61 22.43 -12.00 -3.87
C GLY A 61 23.07 -12.03 -2.49
N ILE A 62 22.70 -11.10 -1.61
CA ILE A 62 23.15 -11.09 -0.20
C ILE A 62 22.70 -12.37 0.51
N MET A 63 21.44 -12.76 0.34
CA MET A 63 20.89 -13.99 0.91
C MET A 63 21.58 -15.25 0.38
N ASP A 64 21.92 -15.29 -0.91
CA ASP A 64 22.66 -16.42 -1.51
C ASP A 64 24.04 -16.58 -0.86
N ASN A 65 24.76 -15.47 -0.67
CA ASN A 65 26.06 -15.47 0.00
C ASN A 65 25.96 -15.98 1.44
N LEU A 66 24.95 -15.54 2.19
CA LEU A 66 24.72 -16.00 3.57
C LEU A 66 24.44 -17.51 3.63
N LEU A 67 23.68 -18.04 2.68
CA LEU A 67 23.47 -19.49 2.56
C LEU A 67 24.79 -20.23 2.25
N CYS A 68 25.64 -19.66 1.40
CA CYS A 68 26.96 -20.23 1.10
C CYS A 68 27.94 -20.17 2.27
N GLU A 69 27.81 -19.17 3.14
CA GLU A 69 28.60 -19.01 4.36
C GLU A 69 28.05 -19.85 5.54
N ASN A 70 26.94 -20.56 5.35
CA ASN A 70 26.21 -21.28 6.39
C ASN A 70 25.74 -20.37 7.55
N ASP A 71 25.27 -19.16 7.22
CA ASP A 71 24.66 -18.21 8.17
C ASP A 71 23.12 -18.18 8.02
N PRO A 72 22.38 -19.11 8.69
CA PRO A 72 20.93 -19.16 8.60
C PRO A 72 20.24 -17.98 9.31
N ASP A 73 20.86 -17.41 10.34
CA ASP A 73 20.29 -16.30 11.10
C ASP A 73 20.34 -15.01 10.26
N GLY A 74 21.49 -14.74 9.64
CA GLY A 74 21.63 -13.66 8.66
C GLY A 74 20.63 -13.81 7.51
N TYR A 75 20.47 -15.03 6.98
CA TYR A 75 19.50 -15.31 5.92
C TYR A 75 18.05 -14.99 6.33
N ILE A 76 17.64 -15.35 7.56
CA ILE A 76 16.31 -15.01 8.09
C ILE A 76 16.12 -13.48 8.16
N VAL A 77 17.12 -12.76 8.67
CA VAL A 77 17.09 -11.30 8.81
C VAL A 77 16.93 -10.61 7.45
N GLU A 78 17.79 -10.95 6.48
CA GLU A 78 17.74 -10.31 5.15
C GLU A 78 16.47 -10.68 4.37
N ARG A 79 15.91 -11.86 4.61
CA ARG A 79 14.60 -12.23 4.06
C ARG A 79 13.44 -11.40 4.62
N GLN A 80 13.44 -11.09 5.92
CA GLN A 80 12.45 -10.17 6.51
C GLN A 80 12.64 -8.74 5.99
N ARG A 81 13.89 -8.33 5.78
CA ARG A 81 14.21 -7.05 5.17
C ARG A 81 13.67 -6.97 3.74
N LEU A 82 13.79 -8.03 2.94
CA LEU A 82 13.20 -8.08 1.60
C LEU A 82 11.69 -7.85 1.64
N ALA A 83 10.96 -8.54 2.53
CA ALA A 83 9.53 -8.34 2.68
C ALA A 83 9.19 -6.88 3.03
N THR A 84 9.98 -6.27 3.91
CA THR A 84 9.83 -4.87 4.32
C THR A 84 10.07 -3.90 3.15
N GLU A 85 11.14 -4.08 2.38
CA GLU A 85 11.43 -3.22 1.22
C GLU A 85 10.36 -3.37 0.12
N ILE A 86 9.81 -4.57 -0.06
CA ILE A 86 8.68 -4.80 -0.98
C ILE A 86 7.45 -3.98 -0.56
N GLU A 87 7.08 -4.01 0.72
CA GLU A 87 5.96 -3.21 1.22
C GLU A 87 6.24 -1.70 1.16
N ASN A 88 7.47 -1.28 1.45
CA ASN A 88 7.89 0.11 1.29
C ASN A 88 7.76 0.58 -0.16
N LEU A 89 8.18 -0.23 -1.13
CA LEU A 89 8.04 0.11 -2.55
C LEU A 89 6.57 0.25 -2.95
N LYS A 90 5.72 -0.69 -2.51
CA LYS A 90 4.27 -0.61 -2.75
C LYS A 90 3.69 0.69 -2.19
N TRP A 91 4.04 1.03 -0.95
CA TRP A 91 3.59 2.26 -0.31
C TRP A 91 4.06 3.52 -1.05
N LEU A 92 5.32 3.58 -1.45
CA LEU A 92 5.89 4.71 -2.21
C LEU A 92 5.17 4.91 -3.55
N LEU A 93 4.87 3.83 -4.28
CA LEU A 93 4.12 3.92 -5.54
C LEU A 93 2.70 4.46 -5.33
N VAL A 94 2.05 4.10 -4.23
CA VAL A 94 0.74 4.67 -3.84
C VAL A 94 0.86 6.17 -3.56
N GLN A 95 1.90 6.62 -2.84
CA GLN A 95 2.13 8.04 -2.57
C GLN A 95 2.36 8.87 -3.85
N MET A 96 2.86 8.24 -4.92
CA MET A 96 3.09 8.84 -6.22
C MET A 96 1.91 8.71 -7.19
N ASP A 97 0.79 8.14 -6.74
CA ASP A 97 -0.37 7.84 -7.58
C ASP A 97 0.03 7.00 -8.81
N ILE A 98 0.94 6.04 -8.61
CA ILE A 98 1.38 5.08 -9.63
C ILE A 98 0.75 3.74 -9.32
N LYS A 99 -0.07 3.23 -10.26
CA LYS A 99 -0.64 1.88 -10.15
C LYS A 99 0.47 0.84 -10.12
N ASN A 100 0.58 0.11 -9.02
CA ASN A 100 1.52 -1.00 -8.91
C ASN A 100 1.09 -2.17 -9.82
N THR A 101 1.97 -2.55 -10.75
CA THR A 101 1.81 -3.70 -11.65
C THR A 101 3.00 -4.65 -11.58
N LEU A 102 3.87 -4.46 -10.57
CA LEU A 102 5.04 -5.27 -10.31
C LEU A 102 4.63 -6.53 -9.55
N ASP A 103 5.25 -7.65 -9.92
CA ASP A 103 5.10 -8.92 -9.22
C ASP A 103 6.22 -9.09 -8.19
N LEU A 104 6.25 -8.18 -7.21
CA LEU A 104 7.32 -8.18 -6.19
C LEU A 104 7.26 -9.41 -5.27
N GLN A 105 6.07 -9.98 -5.09
CA GLN A 105 5.89 -11.17 -4.23
C GLN A 105 6.52 -12.42 -4.84
N SER A 106 6.65 -12.49 -6.17
CA SER A 106 7.41 -13.58 -6.81
C SER A 106 8.88 -13.62 -6.38
N ILE A 107 9.48 -12.48 -6.01
CA ILE A 107 10.86 -12.43 -5.47
C ILE A 107 10.87 -13.11 -4.10
N GLN A 108 9.92 -12.76 -3.22
CA GLN A 108 9.78 -13.37 -1.91
C GLN A 108 9.53 -14.89 -2.00
N GLY A 109 8.67 -15.31 -2.94
CA GLY A 109 8.42 -16.72 -3.21
C GLY A 109 9.67 -17.45 -3.70
N ALA A 110 10.44 -16.83 -4.58
CA ALA A 110 11.66 -17.42 -5.12
C ALA A 110 12.73 -17.60 -4.05
N VAL A 111 12.98 -16.62 -3.18
CA VAL A 111 13.98 -16.78 -2.11
C VAL A 111 13.55 -17.86 -1.12
N ASN A 112 12.25 -17.98 -0.82
CA ASN A 112 11.75 -19.04 0.04
C ASN A 112 11.89 -20.44 -0.56
N PHE A 113 11.73 -20.57 -1.88
CA PHE A 113 11.80 -21.84 -2.58
C PHE A 113 13.25 -22.28 -2.83
N TYR A 114 14.10 -21.36 -3.29
CA TYR A 114 15.51 -21.58 -3.61
C TYR A 114 16.43 -21.24 -2.43
N ALA A 115 16.15 -21.83 -1.26
CA ALA A 115 16.89 -21.59 -0.02
C ALA A 115 18.15 -22.46 0.09
N SER A 116 18.94 -22.52 -0.99
CA SER A 116 20.21 -23.25 -1.08
C SER A 116 21.29 -22.37 -1.72
N CYS A 117 22.54 -22.53 -1.28
CA CYS A 117 23.68 -21.80 -1.83
C CYS A 117 23.81 -21.97 -3.36
N GLY A 118 23.94 -20.86 -4.08
CA GLY A 118 24.14 -20.81 -5.54
C GLY A 118 22.84 -20.79 -6.35
N GLU A 119 21.68 -20.86 -5.68
CA GLU A 119 20.37 -20.80 -6.30
C GLU A 119 19.72 -19.41 -6.24
N GLY A 120 20.28 -18.46 -5.46
CA GLY A 120 19.76 -17.10 -5.34
C GLY A 120 19.79 -16.28 -6.65
N LYS A 121 20.52 -16.74 -7.66
CA LYS A 121 20.48 -16.19 -9.03
C LYS A 121 19.08 -16.18 -9.65
N PHE A 122 18.22 -17.15 -9.31
CA PHE A 122 16.83 -17.18 -9.80
C PHE A 122 16.02 -16.02 -9.23
N ALA A 123 16.11 -15.80 -7.92
CA ALA A 123 15.47 -14.67 -7.26
C ALA A 123 16.03 -13.33 -7.74
N THR A 124 17.35 -13.25 -7.98
CA THR A 124 18.02 -12.07 -8.56
C THR A 124 17.46 -11.73 -9.94
N GLY A 125 17.35 -12.73 -10.84
CA GLY A 125 16.80 -12.52 -12.18
C GLY A 125 15.33 -12.07 -12.18
N ILE A 126 14.54 -12.53 -11.21
CA ILE A 126 13.16 -12.04 -10.99
C ILE A 126 13.20 -10.57 -10.55
N ALA A 127 14.04 -10.22 -9.58
CA ALA A 127 14.16 -8.86 -9.09
C ALA A 127 14.59 -7.87 -10.19
N ASP A 128 15.54 -8.26 -11.05
CA ASP A 128 15.99 -7.46 -12.20
C ASP A 128 14.88 -7.25 -13.23
N ARG A 129 14.07 -8.28 -13.48
CA ARG A 129 12.91 -8.16 -14.37
C ARG A 129 11.90 -7.15 -13.84
N GLU A 130 11.60 -7.19 -12.53
CA GLU A 130 10.67 -6.25 -11.91
C GLU A 130 11.25 -4.83 -11.85
N ALA A 131 12.55 -4.66 -11.62
CA ALA A 131 13.22 -3.35 -11.72
C ALA A 131 13.10 -2.75 -13.12
N ASN A 132 13.29 -3.55 -14.16
CA ASN A 132 13.10 -3.13 -15.54
C ASN A 132 11.65 -2.75 -15.85
N LYS A 133 10.68 -3.49 -15.30
CA LYS A 133 9.26 -3.10 -15.38
C LYS A 133 9.00 -1.77 -14.67
N LEU A 134 9.55 -1.57 -13.47
CA LEU A 134 9.43 -0.31 -12.74
C LEU A 134 10.01 0.84 -13.55
N ARG A 135 11.20 0.68 -14.13
CA ARG A 135 11.79 1.69 -15.03
C ARG A 135 10.84 2.07 -16.16
N ARG A 136 10.21 1.10 -16.83
CA ARG A 136 9.21 1.35 -17.89
C ARG A 136 7.97 2.05 -17.36
N ILE A 137 7.52 1.75 -16.14
CA ILE A 137 6.41 2.46 -15.48
C ILE A 137 6.82 3.91 -15.26
N LEU A 138 7.95 4.18 -14.60
CA LEU A 138 8.40 5.54 -14.29
C LEU A 138 8.53 6.40 -15.56
N ILE A 139 9.07 5.85 -16.66
CA ILE A 139 9.15 6.54 -17.96
C ILE A 139 7.76 6.91 -18.48
N ARG A 140 6.77 6.01 -18.42
CA ARG A 140 5.39 6.30 -18.86
C ARG A 140 4.73 7.43 -18.07
N TYR A 141 5.14 7.64 -16.82
CA TYR A 141 4.67 8.74 -15.97
C TYR A 141 5.55 10.00 -16.10
N GLY A 142 6.54 10.03 -17.00
CA GLY A 142 7.43 11.18 -17.18
C GLY A 142 8.48 11.36 -16.08
N LEU A 143 8.82 10.29 -15.35
CA LEU A 143 9.70 10.30 -14.17
C LEU A 143 11.03 9.61 -14.49
N GLN A 144 11.89 10.28 -15.27
CA GLN A 144 13.20 9.77 -15.71
C GLN A 144 14.37 10.39 -14.95
#